data_AF-A0A6N8SLE2-F1
#
_entry.id   AF-A0A6N8SLE2-F1
#
_cell.length_a   1.000
_cell.length_b   1.000
_cell.length_c   1.000
_cell.angle_alpha   90.00
_cell.angle_beta   90.00
_cell.angle_gamma   90.00
#
_symmetry.space_group_name_H-M   'P 1'
#
loop_
_entity.id
_entity.type
_entity.pdbx_description
1 polymer ?
#
loop_
_entity_poly.entity_id
_entity_poly.type
_entity_poly.pdbx_seq_one_letter_code
_entity_poly.pdbx_strand_id
1 'polypeptide(L)' 'MDDMSGVFTSTTERTAWNIAARHLARGQKDPVMMIVDGIEEERKRCIDLLRAAIGRDFEVPTFMVDPDHQW' A
#
# COMPACT_ATOMS: atom_id res chain seq x y z
N MET A 1 -5.57 1.81 -33.03
CA MET A 1 -5.79 1.54 -31.59
C MET A 1 -4.41 1.56 -31.00
N ASP A 2 -4.08 2.61 -30.24
CA ASP A 2 -2.78 2.73 -29.60
C ASP A 2 -2.59 1.53 -28.67
N ASP A 3 -1.52 0.79 -28.95
CA ASP A 3 -1.02 -0.26 -28.08
C ASP A 3 -0.52 0.41 -26.81
N MET A 4 -1.40 0.50 -25.80
CA MET A 4 -1.02 0.80 -24.43
C MET A 4 -0.21 -0.37 -23.86
N SER A 5 0.92 -0.69 -24.50
CA SER A 5 2.06 -1.31 -23.83
C SER A 5 2.33 -0.43 -22.61
N GLY A 6 1.87 -0.94 -21.47
CA GLY A 6 1.19 -0.14 -20.46
C GLY A 6 2.05 0.99 -19.93
N VAL A 7 1.43 2.14 -19.69
CA VAL A 7 2.02 3.29 -18.97
C VAL A 7 2.81 2.88 -17.71
N PHE A 8 2.53 1.70 -17.16
CA PHE A 8 3.27 1.05 -16.10
C PHE A 8 3.88 -0.27 -16.57
N THR A 9 5.16 -0.47 -16.26
CA THR A 9 5.91 -1.70 -16.56
C THR A 9 5.61 -2.82 -15.56
N SER A 10 4.99 -2.50 -14.43
CA SER A 10 4.60 -3.47 -13.39
C SER A 10 3.30 -3.10 -12.67
N THR A 11 2.71 -4.06 -11.96
CA THR A 11 1.60 -3.81 -11.04
C THR A 11 2.02 -2.93 -9.88
N THR A 12 3.28 -3.02 -9.43
CA THR A 12 3.85 -2.16 -8.40
C THR A 12 3.84 -0.69 -8.82
N GLU A 13 4.31 -0.39 -10.04
CA GLU A 13 4.30 0.98 -10.58
C GLU A 13 2.88 1.55 -10.68
N ARG A 14 1.92 0.73 -11.13
CA ARG A 14 0.51 1.12 -11.19
C ARG A 14 -0.07 1.43 -9.81
N THR A 15 0.23 0.61 -8.81
CA THR A 15 -0.22 0.84 -7.43
C THR A 15 0.39 2.11 -6.85
N ALA A 16 1.70 2.31 -7.02
CA ALA A 16 2.39 3.53 -6.59
C ALA A 16 1.77 4.78 -7.22
N TRP A 17 1.48 4.74 -8.53
CA TRP A 17 0.80 5.84 -9.22
C TRP A 17 -0.60 6.10 -8.67
N ASN A 18 -1.41 5.06 -8.43
CA ASN A 18 -2.76 5.22 -7.88
C ASN A 18 -2.75 5.85 -6.48
N ILE A 19 -1.75 5.55 -5.66
CA ILE A 19 -1.54 6.19 -4.36
C ILE A 19 -1.21 7.67 -4.56
N ALA A 20 -0.15 7.96 -5.33
CA ALA A 20 0.29 9.33 -5.61
C ALA A 20 -0.82 10.20 -6.21
N ALA A 21 -1.57 9.69 -7.19
CA ALA A 21 -2.67 10.39 -7.83
C ALA A 21 -3.78 10.77 -6.84
N ARG A 22 -4.12 9.90 -5.87
CA ARG A 22 -5.09 10.21 -4.82
C ARG A 22 -4.60 11.30 -3.87
N HIS A 23 -3.31 11.32 -3.53
CA HIS A 23 -2.74 12.41 -2.73
C HIS A 23 -2.75 13.73 -3.47
N LEU A 24 -2.30 13.74 -4.73
CA LEU A 24 -2.31 14.92 -5.58
C LEU A 24 -3.72 15.48 -5.75
N ALA A 25 -4.72 14.62 -5.96
CA ALA A 25 -6.12 15.02 -6.05
C ALA A 25 -6.67 15.66 -4.76
N ARG A 26 -6.11 15.31 -3.59
CA ARG A 26 -6.44 15.90 -2.29
C ARG A 26 -5.62 17.15 -1.97
N GLY A 27 -4.76 17.60 -2.88
CA GLY A 27 -3.86 18.73 -2.67
C GLY A 27 -2.66 18.41 -1.76
N GLN A 28 -2.49 17.16 -1.34
CA GLN A 28 -1.30 16.73 -0.62
C GLN A 28 -0.14 16.70 -1.61
N LYS A 29 0.94 17.43 -1.31
CA LYS A 29 2.12 17.57 -2.18
C LYS A 29 3.41 17.14 -1.50
N ASP A 30 3.36 16.80 -0.21
CA ASP A 30 4.53 16.31 0.51
C ASP A 30 4.84 14.85 0.10
N PRO A 31 5.97 14.60 -0.58
CA PRO A 31 6.34 13.25 -1.03
C PRO A 31 6.59 12.29 0.14
N VAL A 32 7.01 12.79 1.32
CA VAL A 32 7.24 11.93 2.49
C VAL A 32 5.90 11.37 2.97
N MET A 33 4.88 12.22 3.09
CA MET A 33 3.54 11.79 3.50
C MET A 33 2.92 10.82 2.49
N MET A 34 3.11 11.04 1.18
CA MET A 34 2.64 10.09 0.16
C MET A 34 3.29 8.71 0.30
N ILE A 35 4.58 8.65 0.63
CA ILE A 35 5.31 7.40 0.82
C ILE A 35 4.83 6.69 2.09
N VAL A 36 4.67 7.41 3.20
CA VAL A 36 4.15 6.87 4.46
C VAL A 36 2.78 6.23 4.24
N ASP A 37 1.85 6.97 3.61
CA ASP A 37 0.50 6.48 3.32
C ASP A 37 0.54 5.23 2.42
N GLY A 38 1.43 5.20 1.42
CA GLY A 38 1.61 4.02 0.56
C GLY A 38 2.14 2.78 1.31
N ILE A 39 3.07 2.98 2.25
CA ILE A 39 3.58 1.90 3.10
C ILE A 39 2.48 1.36 4.02
N GLU A 40 1.67 2.23 4.60
CA GLU A 40 0.54 1.84 5.45
C GLU A 40 -0.53 1.05 4.68
N GLU A 41 -0.86 1.48 3.47
CA GLU A 41 -1.81 0.78 2.62
C GLU A 41 -1.32 -0.62 2.21
N GLU A 42 -0.05 -0.76 1.83
CA GLU A 42 0.53 -2.05 1.46
C GLU A 42 0.62 -2.99 2.68
N ARG A 43 0.96 -2.46 3.86
CA ARG A 43 0.92 -3.21 5.12
C ARG A 43 -0.48 -3.75 5.40
N LYS A 44 -1.51 -2.92 5.26
CA LYS A 44 -2.91 -3.33 5.45
C LYS A 44 -3.29 -4.44 4.46
N ARG A 45 -2.92 -4.30 3.18
CA ARG A 45 -3.15 -5.31 2.15
C ARG A 45 -2.51 -6.65 2.52
N CYS A 46 -1.27 -6.65 2.99
CA CYS A 46 -0.57 -7.85 3.44
C CYS A 46 -1.26 -8.51 4.65
N ILE A 47 -1.71 -7.73 5.62
CA ILE A 47 -2.46 -8.25 6.78
C ILE A 47 -3.79 -8.89 6.33
N ASP A 48 -4.52 -8.24 5.41
CA ASP A 48 -5.79 -8.76 4.90
C ASP A 48 -5.60 -10.07 4.13
N LEU A 49 -4.52 -10.18 3.32
CA LEU A 49 -4.14 -11.42 2.65
C LEU A 49 -3.79 -12.53 3.64
N LEU A 50 -3.04 -12.20 4.71
CA LEU A 50 -2.67 -13.16 5.74
C LEU A 50 -3.90 -13.70 6.48
N ARG A 51 -4.84 -12.83 6.86
CA ARG A 51 -6.12 -13.21 7.47
C ARG A 51 -6.98 -14.05 6.54
N ALA A 52 -6.97 -13.76 5.24
CA ALA A 52 -7.69 -14.55 4.26
C ALA A 52 -7.09 -15.97 4.11
N ALA A 53 -5.77 -16.11 4.22
CA ALA A 53 -5.08 -17.38 4.09
C ALA A 53 -5.15 -18.27 5.34
N ILE A 54 -5.00 -17.69 6.54
CA ILE A 54 -4.90 -18.43 7.80
C ILE A 54 -6.26 -18.55 8.53
N GLY A 55 -7.23 -17.68 8.20
CA GLY A 55 -8.51 -17.58 8.87
C GLY A 55 -8.58 -16.39 9.83
N ARG A 56 -9.81 -15.98 10.19
CA ARG A 56 -10.06 -14.77 10.99
C ARG A 56 -9.56 -14.83 12.43
N ASP A 57 -9.30 -16.04 12.93
CA ASP A 57 -8.83 -16.28 14.29
C ASP A 57 -7.30 -16.14 14.44
N PHE A 58 -6.60 -15.79 13.35
CA PHE A 58 -5.18 -15.50 13.41
C PHE A 58 -4.92 -14.15 14.10
N GLU A 59 -4.22 -14.21 15.23
CA GLU A 59 -3.67 -13.02 15.88
C GLU A 59 -2.50 -12.47 15.05
N VAL A 60 -2.71 -11.30 14.45
CA VAL A 60 -1.68 -10.60 13.69
C VAL A 60 -0.63 -10.07 14.67
N PRO A 61 0.66 -10.45 14.52
CA PRO A 61 1.71 -9.98 15.41
C PRO A 61 1.79 -8.46 15.50
N THR A 62 2.02 -7.91 16.69
CA THR A 62 2.01 -6.45 16.94
C THR A 62 2.94 -5.69 16.02
N PHE A 63 4.15 -6.20 15.75
CA PHE A 63 5.12 -5.57 14.85
C PHE A 63 4.64 -5.43 13.40
N MET A 64 3.65 -6.23 12.98
CA MET A 64 3.05 -6.10 11.66
C MET A 64 2.03 -4.97 11.61
N VAL A 65 1.36 -4.70 12.73
CA VAL A 65 0.33 -3.65 12.87
C VAL A 65 0.97 -2.30 13.19
N ASP A 66 1.96 -2.30 14.07
CA ASP A 66 2.65 -1.12 14.57
C ASP A 66 4.16 -1.24 14.27
N PRO A 67 4.67 -0.53 13.25
CA PRO A 67 6.10 -0.53 12.93
C PRO A 67 6.98 0.14 13.99
N ASP A 68 6.41 0.99 14.85
CA ASP A 68 7.14 1.70 15.90
C ASP A 68 7.14 0.91 17.22
N HIS A 69 6.50 -0.26 17.25
CA HIS A 69 6.47 -1.12 18.43
C HIS A 69 7.88 -1.59 18.79
N GLN A 70 8.42 -1.07 19.88
CA GLN A 70 9.67 -1.53 20.47
C GLN A 70 9.42 -2.82 21.26
N TRP A 71 10.32 -3.78 21.08
CA TRP A 71 10.28 -5.15 21.60
C TRP A 71 10.63 -5.23 23.09
#